data_AF-A0A1V4TGI6-F1
#
_entry.id   AF-A0A1V4TGI6-F1
#
_cell.length_a   1.000
_cell.length_b   1.000
_cell.length_c   1.000
_cell.angle_alpha   90.00
_cell.angle_beta   90.00
_cell.angle_gamma   90.00
#
_symmetry.space_group_name_H-M   'P 1'
#
loop_
_entity.id
_entity.type
_entity.pdbx_description
1 polymer ?
#
loop_
_entity_poly.entity_id
_entity_poly.type
_entity_poly.pdbx_seq_one_letter_code
_entity_poly.pdbx_strand_id
1 'polypeptide(L)'
;MEELTWARIVLTVAIMVAASTSDWRSRTASDLHWYVMGVGGSILYGIQLVEDGAPWTFLACLALITLVFVDLLRDRRGMFEDGLNLPPLLLYLLTMLAFGYLSLEHFGEGGYWTMLSIPLLIVFFFVMYQLDVIKGGADAKALIALSLLFPAYPELSGLPVLELNDPASLTILPFPVLVLFNGAILTLLVPIGMLLVNLVRRDVRFPLMLFGTRMSIKEAEKKHVWPMERVVDGMVRTVLFPRSDDEADWDALREAGVDRPWVTPKVPFLIPLTLAVPFSLLLGNLLLYLMGA
;
A
#
# COMPACT_ATOMS: atom_id res chain seq x y z
N MET A 1 -9.52 18.18 17.04
CA MET A 1 -8.79 18.24 15.75
C MET A 1 -7.43 17.56 15.78
N GLU A 2 -6.36 18.16 16.32
CA GLU A 2 -5.02 17.53 16.26
C GLU A 2 -4.95 16.15 16.95
N GLU A 3 -5.63 15.99 18.09
CA GLU A 3 -5.69 14.70 18.81
C GLU A 3 -6.29 13.58 17.95
N LEU A 4 -7.34 13.87 17.17
CA LEU A 4 -7.96 12.91 16.25
C LEU A 4 -7.03 12.58 15.08
N THR A 5 -6.31 13.59 14.56
CA THR A 5 -5.30 13.38 13.53
C THR A 5 -4.18 12.46 14.04
N TRP A 6 -3.69 12.69 15.27
CA TRP A 6 -2.72 11.80 15.90
C TRP A 6 -3.26 10.39 16.14
N ALA A 7 -4.51 10.26 16.60
CA ALA A 7 -5.15 8.97 16.79
C ALA A 7 -5.22 8.17 15.47
N ARG A 8 -5.57 8.84 14.37
CA ARG A 8 -5.56 8.26 13.02
C ARG A 8 -4.16 7.84 12.58
N ILE A 9 -3.15 8.68 12.78
CA ILE A 9 -1.76 8.36 12.41
C ILE A 9 -1.26 7.15 13.20
N VAL A 10 -1.47 7.14 14.52
CA VAL A 10 -1.06 6.03 15.38
C VAL A 10 -1.78 4.74 14.97
N LEU A 11 -3.09 4.80 14.70
CA LEU A 11 -3.86 3.66 14.20
C LEU A 11 -3.26 3.12 12.88
N THR A 12 -3.03 3.99 11.90
CA THR A 12 -2.44 3.63 10.62
C THR A 12 -1.07 2.99 10.79
N VAL A 13 -0.14 3.66 11.48
CA VAL A 13 1.23 3.17 11.65
C VAL A 13 1.25 1.84 12.39
N ALA A 14 0.48 1.70 13.47
CA ALA A 14 0.41 0.46 14.24
C ALA A 14 -0.08 -0.72 13.37
N ILE A 15 -1.15 -0.52 12.60
CA ILE A 15 -1.73 -1.56 11.75
C ILE A 15 -0.79 -1.88 10.58
N MET A 16 -0.22 -0.88 9.92
CA MET A 16 0.69 -1.09 8.79
C MET A 16 1.99 -1.78 9.22
N VAL A 17 2.53 -1.46 10.41
CA VAL A 17 3.67 -2.19 10.99
C VAL A 17 3.30 -3.64 11.29
N ALA A 18 2.13 -3.89 11.88
CA ALA A 18 1.66 -5.25 12.13
C ALA A 18 1.47 -6.05 10.82
N ALA A 19 0.81 -5.46 9.83
CA ALA A 19 0.54 -6.07 8.53
C ALA A 19 1.83 -6.34 7.74
N SER A 20 2.76 -5.38 7.69
CA SER A 20 4.06 -5.56 7.02
C SER A 20 4.94 -6.60 7.72
N THR A 21 4.88 -6.69 9.06
CA THR A 21 5.59 -7.74 9.80
C THR A 21 4.99 -9.11 9.54
N SER A 22 3.66 -9.21 9.47
CA SER A 22 2.97 -10.44 9.07
C SER A 22 3.39 -10.85 7.67
N ASP A 23 3.30 -9.93 6.71
CA ASP A 23 3.60 -10.22 5.30
C ASP A 23 5.08 -10.58 5.06
N TRP A 24 6.00 -9.95 5.80
CA TRP A 24 7.42 -10.34 5.77
C TRP A 24 7.66 -11.77 6.27
N ARG A 25 6.93 -12.21 7.30
CA ARG A 25 7.11 -13.54 7.92
C ARG A 25 6.37 -14.64 7.18
N SER A 26 5.10 -14.42 6.85
CA SER A 26 4.18 -15.44 6.32
C SER A 26 3.74 -15.21 4.87
N ARG A 27 4.20 -14.14 4.21
CA ARG A 27 3.79 -13.75 2.84
C ARG A 27 2.28 -13.54 2.68
N THR A 28 1.61 -13.32 3.81
CA THR A 28 0.18 -13.09 3.89
C THR A 28 -0.08 -12.03 4.94
N ALA A 29 -0.90 -11.03 4.58
CA ALA A 29 -1.48 -10.09 5.51
C ALA A 29 -2.96 -10.43 5.68
N SER A 30 -3.40 -10.64 6.92
CA SER A 30 -4.81 -10.90 7.20
C SER A 30 -5.68 -9.69 6.84
N ASP A 31 -6.84 -9.93 6.23
CA ASP A 31 -7.79 -8.88 5.89
C ASP A 31 -8.31 -8.10 7.10
N LEU A 32 -8.20 -8.69 8.31
CA LEU A 32 -8.56 -8.02 9.55
C LEU A 32 -7.84 -6.68 9.74
N HIS A 33 -6.57 -6.58 9.32
CA HIS A 33 -5.81 -5.33 9.38
C HIS A 33 -6.53 -4.20 8.62
N TRP A 34 -7.02 -4.52 7.42
CA TRP A 34 -7.67 -3.55 6.53
C TRP A 34 -9.06 -3.17 7.04
N TYR A 35 -9.82 -4.11 7.59
CA TYR A 35 -11.10 -3.81 8.23
C TYR A 35 -10.94 -2.90 9.44
N VAL A 36 -10.00 -3.22 10.35
CA VAL A 36 -9.76 -2.39 11.55
C VAL A 36 -9.28 -1.00 11.14
N MET A 37 -8.40 -0.89 10.14
CA MET A 37 -7.91 0.40 9.67
C MET A 37 -9.02 1.23 8.99
N GLY A 38 -9.76 0.66 8.05
CA GLY A 38 -10.78 1.40 7.31
C GLY A 38 -11.99 1.75 8.16
N VAL A 39 -12.53 0.81 8.95
CA VAL A 39 -13.69 1.05 9.82
C VAL A 39 -13.29 1.91 11.02
N GLY A 40 -12.13 1.66 11.63
CA GLY A 40 -11.62 2.53 12.69
C GLY A 40 -11.36 3.95 12.19
N GLY A 41 -10.78 4.07 11.00
CA GLY A 41 -10.56 5.34 10.32
C GLY A 41 -11.86 6.09 10.03
N SER A 42 -12.90 5.41 9.52
CA SER A 42 -14.19 6.05 9.26
C SER A 42 -14.93 6.45 10.52
N ILE A 43 -14.81 5.71 11.63
CA ILE A 43 -15.34 6.14 12.93
C ILE A 43 -14.64 7.42 13.38
N LEU A 44 -13.30 7.46 13.35
CA LEU A 44 -12.53 8.65 13.72
C LEU A 44 -12.84 9.84 12.79
N TYR A 45 -13.09 9.60 11.50
CA TYR A 45 -13.50 10.63 10.55
C TYR A 45 -14.93 11.12 10.81
N GLY A 46 -15.85 10.23 11.16
CA GLY A 46 -17.20 10.58 11.58
C GLY A 46 -17.21 11.44 12.84
N ILE A 47 -16.38 11.13 13.84
CA ILE A 47 -16.22 11.95 15.05
C ILE A 47 -15.76 13.36 14.67
N GLN A 48 -14.76 13.48 13.78
CA GLN A 48 -14.31 14.79 13.31
C GLN A 48 -15.43 15.55 12.59
N LEU A 49 -16.20 14.91 11.71
CA LEU A 49 -17.32 15.56 11.03
C LEU A 49 -18.38 16.08 12.01
N VAL A 50 -18.63 15.37 13.10
CA VAL A 50 -19.53 15.83 14.16
C VAL A 50 -18.94 17.03 14.91
N GLU A 51 -17.65 17.00 15.25
CA GLU A 51 -16.95 18.12 15.89
C GLU A 51 -16.94 19.38 15.00
N ASP A 52 -16.76 19.20 13.69
CA ASP A 52 -16.76 20.25 12.67
C ASP A 52 -18.17 20.78 12.37
N GLY A 53 -19.21 20.22 12.99
CA GLY A 53 -20.61 20.62 12.78
C GLY A 53 -21.13 20.29 11.38
N ALA A 54 -20.54 19.28 10.72
CA ALA A 54 -20.92 18.89 9.37
C ALA A 54 -22.38 18.41 9.33
N PRO A 55 -23.12 18.69 8.24
CA PRO A 55 -24.47 18.19 8.06
C PRO A 55 -24.51 16.65 8.14
N TRP A 56 -25.64 16.12 8.61
CA TRP A 56 -25.85 14.67 8.76
C TRP A 56 -25.69 13.90 7.42
N THR A 57 -25.85 14.59 6.29
CA THR A 57 -25.65 14.04 4.93
C THR A 57 -24.23 13.53 4.72
N PHE A 58 -23.22 14.21 5.28
CA PHE A 58 -21.82 13.78 5.25
C PHE A 58 -21.61 12.48 6.05
N LEU A 59 -22.23 12.37 7.23
CA LEU A 59 -22.18 11.16 8.04
C LEU A 59 -22.87 9.98 7.37
N ALA A 60 -24.02 10.23 6.71
CA ALA A 60 -24.72 9.21 5.94
C ALA A 60 -23.87 8.72 4.75
N CYS A 61 -23.26 9.64 4.01
CA CYS A 61 -22.34 9.29 2.92
C CYS A 61 -21.14 8.49 3.43
N LEU A 62 -20.53 8.90 4.55
CA LEU A 62 -19.41 8.20 5.17
C LEU A 62 -19.79 6.78 5.63
N ALA A 63 -20.97 6.60 6.21
CA ALA A 63 -21.46 5.29 6.61
C ALA A 63 -21.67 4.38 5.39
N LEU A 64 -22.32 4.87 4.35
CA LEU A 64 -22.56 4.11 3.12
C LEU A 64 -21.25 3.73 2.42
N ILE A 65 -20.31 4.66 2.28
CA ILE A 65 -19.03 4.35 1.64
C ILE A 65 -18.17 3.41 2.49
N THR A 66 -18.28 3.46 3.83
CA THR A 66 -17.64 2.47 4.71
C THR A 66 -18.23 1.08 4.50
N LEU A 67 -19.54 0.96 4.32
CA LEU A 67 -20.18 -0.32 4.00
C LEU A 67 -19.73 -0.84 2.63
N VAL A 68 -19.65 0.02 1.63
CA VAL A 68 -19.09 -0.31 0.31
C VAL A 68 -17.66 -0.81 0.43
N PHE A 69 -16.84 -0.15 1.24
CA PHE A 69 -15.47 -0.57 1.52
C PHE A 69 -15.39 -1.97 2.14
N VAL A 70 -16.20 -2.23 3.18
CA VAL A 70 -16.25 -3.56 3.82
C VAL A 70 -16.69 -4.63 2.83
N ASP A 71 -17.68 -4.30 2.00
CA ASP A 71 -18.22 -5.18 0.97
C ASP A 71 -17.20 -5.46 -0.15
N LEU A 72 -16.41 -4.45 -0.53
CA LEU A 72 -15.33 -4.55 -1.52
C LEU A 72 -14.19 -5.45 -1.04
N LEU A 73 -13.83 -5.37 0.24
CA LEU A 73 -12.78 -6.18 0.84
C LEU A 73 -13.20 -7.63 1.09
N ARG A 74 -14.52 -7.88 1.16
CA ARG A 74 -15.04 -9.22 1.39
C ARG A 74 -14.86 -10.04 0.13
N ASP A 75 -14.10 -11.13 0.27
CA ASP A 75 -13.91 -12.09 -0.81
C ASP A 75 -15.26 -12.75 -1.13
N ARG A 76 -15.86 -12.34 -2.24
CA ARG A 76 -17.16 -12.84 -2.70
C ARG A 76 -17.08 -13.16 -4.18
N ARG A 77 -17.85 -14.17 -4.58
CA ARG A 77 -18.12 -14.47 -5.99
C ARG A 77 -18.75 -13.27 -6.67
N GLY A 78 -18.43 -13.07 -7.94
CA GLY A 78 -18.84 -11.91 -8.73
C GLY A 78 -20.35 -11.67 -8.69
N MET A 79 -20.75 -10.40 -8.84
CA MET A 79 -22.16 -9.94 -8.76
C MET A 79 -23.12 -10.71 -9.69
N PHE A 80 -22.58 -11.39 -10.71
CA PHE A 80 -23.32 -12.11 -11.75
C PHE A 80 -22.96 -13.60 -11.84
N GLU A 81 -22.10 -14.13 -10.97
CA GLU A 81 -21.64 -15.52 -11.08
C GLU A 81 -22.68 -16.55 -10.62
N ASP A 82 -23.46 -16.24 -9.57
CA ASP A 82 -24.50 -17.12 -9.01
C ASP A 82 -25.92 -16.47 -9.10
N GLY A 83 -26.12 -15.54 -10.03
CA GLY A 83 -27.33 -14.71 -10.16
C GLY A 83 -27.15 -13.27 -9.69
N LEU A 84 -28.22 -12.47 -9.72
CA LEU A 84 -28.17 -11.03 -9.42
C LEU A 84 -28.17 -10.80 -7.90
N ASN A 85 -26.99 -10.53 -7.34
CA ASN A 85 -26.84 -10.23 -5.92
C ASN A 85 -27.43 -8.85 -5.59
N LEU A 86 -28.69 -8.83 -5.15
CA LEU A 86 -29.44 -7.60 -4.84
C LEU A 86 -28.85 -6.76 -3.70
N PRO A 87 -28.39 -7.31 -2.55
CA PRO A 87 -27.96 -6.47 -1.44
C PRO A 87 -26.77 -5.54 -1.77
N PRO A 88 -25.70 -6.01 -2.43
CA PRO A 88 -24.61 -5.14 -2.87
C PRO A 88 -25.04 -4.10 -3.90
N LEU A 89 -25.90 -4.49 -4.85
CA LEU A 89 -26.39 -3.58 -5.87
C LEU A 89 -27.24 -2.45 -5.25
N LEU A 90 -28.09 -2.77 -4.28
CA LEU A 90 -28.84 -1.79 -3.52
C LEU A 90 -27.91 -0.88 -2.72
N LEU A 91 -26.87 -1.43 -2.07
CA LEU A 91 -25.88 -0.63 -1.35
C LEU A 91 -25.16 0.36 -2.29
N TYR A 92 -24.73 -0.10 -3.46
CA TYR A 92 -24.04 0.75 -4.44
C TYR A 92 -24.96 1.82 -5.01
N LEU A 93 -26.21 1.46 -5.32
CA LEU A 93 -27.23 2.41 -5.77
C LEU A 93 -27.53 3.46 -4.69
N LEU A 94 -27.73 3.04 -3.44
CA LEU A 94 -27.98 3.96 -2.32
C LEU A 94 -26.79 4.88 -2.09
N THR A 95 -25.57 4.36 -2.18
CA THR A 95 -24.34 5.17 -2.06
C THR A 95 -24.29 6.20 -3.19
N MET A 96 -24.56 5.79 -4.44
CA MET A 96 -24.58 6.70 -5.59
C MET A 96 -25.65 7.80 -5.43
N LEU A 97 -26.85 7.44 -4.97
CA LEU A 97 -27.92 8.41 -4.71
C LEU A 97 -27.57 9.37 -3.57
N ALA A 98 -26.95 8.89 -2.49
CA ALA A 98 -26.53 9.72 -1.36
C ALA A 98 -25.45 10.73 -1.77
N PHE A 99 -24.42 10.30 -2.52
CA PHE A 99 -23.41 11.20 -3.06
C PHE A 99 -23.98 12.15 -4.14
N GLY A 100 -24.98 11.70 -4.90
CA GLY A 100 -25.73 12.55 -5.83
C GLY A 100 -26.47 13.67 -5.10
N TYR A 101 -27.16 13.34 -4.00
CA TYR A 101 -27.82 14.33 -3.15
C TYR A 101 -26.83 15.28 -2.49
N LEU A 102 -25.73 14.76 -1.93
CA LEU A 102 -24.64 15.56 -1.39
C LEU A 102 -24.10 16.57 -2.43
N SER A 103 -23.98 16.14 -3.69
CA SER A 103 -23.54 16.98 -4.81
C SER A 103 -24.56 18.04 -5.20
N LEU A 104 -25.85 17.87 -4.93
CA LEU A 104 -26.84 18.91 -5.22
C LEU A 104 -26.85 20.01 -4.17
N GLU A 105 -26.59 19.67 -2.91
CA GLU A 105 -26.65 20.60 -1.79
C GLU A 105 -25.32 21.32 -1.52
N HIS A 106 -24.19 20.62 -1.65
CA HIS A 106 -22.89 21.09 -1.15
C HIS A 106 -21.82 21.27 -2.25
N PHE A 107 -22.23 21.35 -3.52
CA PHE A 107 -21.28 21.49 -4.63
C PHE A 107 -20.39 22.73 -4.46
N GLY A 108 -19.08 22.53 -4.57
CA GLY A 108 -18.09 23.61 -4.48
C GLY A 108 -17.56 23.84 -3.06
N GLU A 109 -18.15 23.24 -2.02
CA GLU A 109 -17.60 23.30 -0.67
C GLU A 109 -16.33 22.45 -0.53
N GLY A 110 -15.36 22.90 0.29
CA GLY A 110 -14.13 22.14 0.53
C GLY A 110 -14.40 20.75 1.12
N GLY A 111 -15.32 20.66 2.09
CA GLY A 111 -15.73 19.38 2.69
C GLY A 111 -16.35 18.43 1.68
N TYR A 112 -17.13 18.95 0.72
CA TYR A 112 -17.71 18.16 -0.37
C TYR A 112 -16.62 17.49 -1.22
N TRP A 113 -15.59 18.24 -1.63
CA TRP A 113 -14.49 17.69 -2.43
C TRP A 113 -13.70 16.63 -1.67
N THR A 114 -13.46 16.83 -0.36
CA THR A 114 -12.82 15.84 0.50
C THR A 114 -13.67 14.57 0.65
N MET A 115 -14.99 14.71 0.77
CA MET A 115 -15.89 13.55 0.84
C MET A 115 -15.94 12.80 -0.50
N LEU A 116 -15.99 13.52 -1.63
CA LEU A 116 -15.99 12.95 -2.97
C LEU A 116 -14.67 12.26 -3.33
N SER A 117 -13.55 12.69 -2.75
CA SER A 117 -12.25 12.06 -3.00
C SER A 117 -12.21 10.61 -2.51
N ILE A 118 -12.93 10.26 -1.43
CA ILE A 118 -12.97 8.89 -0.88
C ILE A 118 -13.41 7.86 -1.93
N PRO A 119 -14.64 7.89 -2.50
CA PRO A 119 -15.05 6.92 -3.50
C PRO A 119 -14.17 6.96 -4.75
N LEU A 120 -13.70 8.14 -5.16
CA LEU A 120 -12.81 8.28 -6.32
C LEU A 120 -11.47 7.56 -6.08
N LEU A 121 -10.89 7.68 -4.89
CA LEU A 121 -9.64 6.99 -4.51
C LEU A 121 -9.84 5.48 -4.39
N ILE A 122 -10.97 5.03 -3.82
CA ILE A 122 -11.31 3.61 -3.76
C ILE A 122 -11.37 3.02 -5.18
N VAL A 123 -12.10 3.67 -6.10
CA VAL A 123 -12.19 3.25 -7.50
C VAL A 123 -10.82 3.31 -8.16
N PHE A 124 -10.06 4.38 -7.94
CA PHE A 124 -8.72 4.55 -8.50
C PHE A 124 -7.78 3.40 -8.12
N PHE A 125 -7.63 3.10 -6.83
CA PHE A 125 -6.77 2.00 -6.39
C PHE A 125 -7.30 0.63 -6.78
N PHE A 126 -8.62 0.46 -6.82
CA PHE A 126 -9.22 -0.76 -7.34
C PHE A 126 -8.88 -0.97 -8.82
N VAL A 127 -9.00 0.06 -9.65
CA VAL A 127 -8.62 0.00 -11.07
C VAL A 127 -7.12 -0.25 -11.23
N MET A 128 -6.26 0.40 -10.44
CA MET A 128 -4.82 0.12 -10.46
C MET A 128 -4.48 -1.33 -10.12
N TYR A 129 -5.22 -1.93 -9.19
CA TYR A 129 -5.10 -3.35 -8.87
C TYR A 129 -5.55 -4.24 -10.04
N GLN A 130 -6.70 -3.95 -10.65
CA GLN A 130 -7.22 -4.74 -11.78
C GLN A 130 -6.37 -4.63 -13.05
N LEU A 131 -5.64 -3.52 -13.22
CA LEU A 131 -4.70 -3.31 -14.33
C LEU A 131 -3.28 -3.83 -14.01
N ASP A 132 -3.09 -4.58 -12.91
CA ASP A 132 -1.80 -5.12 -12.46
C ASP A 132 -0.70 -4.07 -12.24
N VAL A 133 -1.07 -2.79 -12.08
CA VAL A 133 -0.14 -1.71 -11.70
C VAL A 133 0.29 -1.93 -10.25
N ILE A 134 -0.67 -2.26 -9.38
CA ILE A 134 -0.44 -2.69 -8.01
C ILE A 134 -0.67 -4.20 -7.96
N LYS A 135 0.42 -4.98 -7.97
CA LYS A 135 0.35 -6.45 -8.03
C LYS A 135 -0.09 -7.10 -6.71
N GLY A 136 0.13 -6.41 -5.58
CA GLY A 136 -0.17 -6.95 -4.26
C GLY A 136 -1.59 -6.60 -3.83
N GLY A 137 -2.43 -7.63 -3.61
CA GLY A 137 -3.78 -7.42 -3.04
C GLY A 137 -3.72 -6.74 -1.67
N ALA A 138 -2.76 -7.10 -0.82
CA ALA A 138 -2.54 -6.44 0.47
C ALA A 138 -2.21 -4.95 0.32
N ASP A 139 -1.39 -4.58 -0.67
CA ASP A 139 -0.98 -3.20 -0.92
C ASP A 139 -2.18 -2.36 -1.39
N ALA A 140 -2.98 -2.90 -2.31
CA ALA A 140 -4.21 -2.25 -2.79
C ALA A 140 -5.21 -2.05 -1.64
N LYS A 141 -5.45 -3.08 -0.82
CA LYS A 141 -6.35 -3.01 0.34
C LYS A 141 -5.86 -1.98 1.37
N ALA A 142 -4.56 -1.85 1.58
CA ALA A 142 -3.96 -0.84 2.45
C ALA A 142 -4.24 0.59 1.94
N LEU A 143 -4.02 0.85 0.65
CA LEU A 143 -4.25 2.16 0.03
C LEU A 143 -5.74 2.54 0.00
N ILE A 144 -6.61 1.57 -0.29
CA ILE A 144 -8.06 1.75 -0.22
C ILE A 144 -8.47 2.10 1.23
N ALA A 145 -7.97 1.39 2.23
CA ALA A 145 -8.25 1.70 3.64
C ALA A 145 -7.71 3.09 4.05
N LEU A 146 -6.54 3.49 3.54
CA LEU A 146 -5.99 4.84 3.76
C LEU A 146 -6.91 5.93 3.19
N SER A 147 -7.61 5.68 2.09
CA SER A 147 -8.53 6.68 1.51
C SER A 147 -9.71 7.05 2.42
N LEU A 148 -10.18 6.11 3.25
CA LEU A 148 -11.21 6.39 4.27
C LEU A 148 -10.67 7.16 5.48
N LEU A 149 -9.41 6.91 5.82
CA LEU A 149 -8.80 7.41 7.05
C LEU A 149 -8.17 8.80 6.85
N PHE A 150 -7.53 9.02 5.69
CA PHE A 150 -6.93 10.28 5.26
C PHE A 150 -7.30 10.59 3.80
N PRO A 151 -8.53 11.06 3.52
CA PRO A 151 -8.91 11.51 2.19
C PRO A 151 -8.15 12.76 1.72
N ALA A 152 -7.64 13.54 2.66
CA ALA A 152 -6.79 14.71 2.46
C ALA A 152 -5.50 14.58 3.30
N TYR A 153 -4.52 15.44 3.00
CA TYR A 153 -3.29 15.51 3.78
C TYR A 153 -3.59 15.85 5.25
N PRO A 154 -3.09 15.09 6.24
CA PRO A 154 -3.26 15.41 7.64
C PRO A 154 -2.35 16.58 8.03
N GLU A 155 -2.93 17.76 8.14
CA GLU A 155 -2.23 18.95 8.64
C GLU A 155 -1.98 18.82 10.14
N LEU A 156 -0.72 18.96 10.54
CA LEU A 156 -0.26 18.93 11.91
C LEU A 156 0.67 20.12 12.15
N SER A 157 0.58 20.74 13.32
CA SER A 157 1.52 21.80 13.70
C SER A 157 2.97 21.31 13.63
N GLY A 158 3.80 22.02 12.86
CA GLY A 158 5.22 21.71 12.68
C GLY A 158 5.54 20.61 11.66
N LEU A 159 4.56 20.14 10.87
CA LEU A 159 4.77 19.21 9.77
C LEU A 159 4.25 19.77 8.43
N PRO A 160 4.89 19.46 7.29
CA PRO A 160 6.13 18.67 7.17
C PRO A 160 7.36 19.39 7.76
N VAL A 161 8.30 18.62 8.33
CA VAL A 161 9.51 19.15 8.99
C VAL A 161 10.41 19.88 7.99
N LEU A 162 10.44 19.37 6.76
CA LEU A 162 11.12 20.01 5.66
C LEU A 162 10.05 20.67 4.79
N GLU A 163 10.02 22.00 4.79
CA GLU A 163 9.22 22.82 3.87
C GLU A 163 9.78 22.71 2.43
N LEU A 164 9.89 21.48 1.92
CA LEU A 164 10.40 21.21 0.57
C LEU A 164 9.46 21.74 -0.51
N ASN A 165 8.18 21.95 -0.18
CA ASN A 165 7.19 22.40 -1.14
C ASN A 165 6.34 23.53 -0.54
N ASP A 166 5.73 24.34 -1.42
CA ASP A 166 4.65 25.27 -1.04
C ASP A 166 3.51 24.46 -0.37
N PRO A 167 2.93 24.89 0.76
CA PRO A 167 1.75 24.25 1.38
C PRO A 167 0.63 23.91 0.39
N ALA A 168 0.44 24.73 -0.65
CA ALA A 168 -0.55 24.47 -1.70
C ALA A 168 -0.29 23.17 -2.49
N SER A 169 0.96 22.71 -2.57
CA SER A 169 1.33 21.47 -3.28
C SER A 169 0.88 20.19 -2.56
N LEU A 170 0.70 20.25 -1.23
CA LEU A 170 0.28 19.12 -0.40
C LEU A 170 -1.20 18.80 -0.59
N THR A 171 -1.99 19.77 -1.04
CA THR A 171 -3.42 19.60 -1.32
C THR A 171 -3.70 19.13 -2.75
N ILE A 172 -2.69 19.16 -3.64
CA ILE A 172 -2.81 18.69 -5.04
C ILE A 172 -3.01 17.17 -5.10
N LEU A 173 -2.27 16.43 -4.28
CA LEU A 173 -2.32 14.96 -4.26
C LEU A 173 -2.96 14.48 -2.95
N PRO A 174 -4.04 13.68 -3.02
CA PRO A 174 -4.57 13.03 -1.83
C PRO A 174 -3.51 12.18 -1.12
N PHE A 175 -3.56 12.16 0.21
CA PHE A 175 -2.55 11.52 1.03
C PHE A 175 -2.23 10.06 0.65
N PRO A 176 -3.21 9.17 0.33
CA PRO A 176 -2.90 7.79 -0.03
C PRO A 176 -2.10 7.69 -1.34
N VAL A 177 -2.33 8.61 -2.29
CA VAL A 177 -1.59 8.68 -3.56
C VAL A 177 -0.16 9.14 -3.30
N LEU A 178 0.01 10.12 -2.41
CA LEU A 178 1.33 10.57 -1.97
C LEU A 178 2.11 9.43 -1.31
N VAL A 179 1.48 8.67 -0.41
CA VAL A 179 2.08 7.48 0.24
C VAL A 179 2.49 6.44 -0.80
N LEU A 180 1.69 6.19 -1.83
CA LEU A 180 2.06 5.29 -2.92
C LEU A 180 3.31 5.76 -3.66
N PHE A 181 3.38 7.04 -4.07
CA PHE A 181 4.55 7.59 -4.77
C PHE A 181 5.81 7.55 -3.91
N ASN A 182 5.70 8.00 -2.65
CA ASN A 182 6.83 7.94 -1.71
C ASN A 182 7.25 6.48 -1.45
N GLY A 183 6.31 5.53 -1.37
CA GLY A 183 6.61 4.10 -1.26
C GLY A 183 7.35 3.54 -2.48
N ALA A 184 6.97 3.98 -3.68
CA ALA A 184 7.69 3.64 -4.90
C ALA A 184 9.13 4.19 -4.89
N ILE A 185 9.33 5.45 -4.46
CA ILE A 185 10.66 6.06 -4.30
C ILE A 185 11.49 5.30 -3.26
N LEU A 186 10.91 4.97 -2.09
CA LEU A 186 11.61 4.21 -1.06
C LEU A 186 12.01 2.80 -1.53
N THR A 187 11.25 2.21 -2.45
CA THR A 187 11.60 0.92 -3.05
C THR A 187 12.88 1.01 -3.90
N LEU A 188 13.19 2.17 -4.48
CA LEU A 188 14.46 2.39 -5.19
C LEU A 188 15.68 2.36 -4.25
N LEU A 189 15.47 2.49 -2.93
CA LEU A 189 16.53 2.34 -1.93
C LEU A 189 16.85 0.86 -1.65
N VAL A 190 15.97 -0.08 -2.03
CA VAL A 190 16.19 -1.51 -1.78
C VAL A 190 17.44 -2.04 -2.49
N PRO A 191 17.68 -1.77 -3.80
CA PRO A 191 18.93 -2.12 -4.46
C PRO A 191 20.18 -1.49 -3.81
N ILE A 192 20.06 -0.26 -3.31
CA ILE A 192 21.15 0.43 -2.60
C ILE A 192 21.45 -0.29 -1.28
N GLY A 193 20.41 -0.67 -0.53
CA GLY A 193 20.56 -1.49 0.68
C GLY A 193 21.22 -2.84 0.39
N MET A 194 20.81 -3.52 -0.68
CA MET A 194 21.43 -4.77 -1.12
C MET A 194 22.91 -4.60 -1.49
N LEU A 195 23.25 -3.52 -2.21
CA LEU A 195 24.64 -3.17 -2.54
C LEU A 195 25.49 -3.09 -1.27
N LEU A 196 25.04 -2.32 -0.27
CA LEU A 196 25.75 -2.12 0.98
C LEU A 196 25.92 -3.44 1.75
N VAL A 197 24.87 -4.25 1.84
CA VAL A 197 24.91 -5.56 2.51
C VAL A 197 25.92 -6.50 1.84
N ASN A 198 25.93 -6.55 0.51
CA ASN A 198 26.85 -7.41 -0.23
C ASN A 198 28.31 -6.91 -0.15
N LEU A 199 28.53 -5.59 -0.15
CA LEU A 199 29.87 -5.02 0.07
C LEU A 199 30.42 -5.39 1.45
N VAL A 200 29.59 -5.29 2.51
CA VAL A 200 29.98 -5.69 3.87
C VAL A 200 30.32 -7.18 3.94
N ARG A 201 29.55 -8.02 3.25
CA ARG A 201 29.79 -9.47 3.15
C ARG A 201 30.92 -9.86 2.21
N ARG A 202 31.51 -8.89 1.49
CA ARG A 202 32.50 -9.08 0.41
C ARG A 202 32.00 -9.98 -0.73
N ASP A 203 30.69 -10.08 -0.89
CA ASP A 203 30.04 -10.81 -1.98
C ASP A 203 29.92 -9.87 -3.20
N VAL A 204 31.01 -9.72 -3.98
CA VAL A 204 31.08 -8.73 -5.08
C VAL A 204 30.88 -9.41 -6.43
N ARG A 205 29.70 -9.21 -7.03
CA ARG A 205 29.41 -9.62 -8.42
C ARG A 205 28.41 -8.65 -9.04
N PHE A 206 28.89 -7.75 -9.90
CA PHE A 206 28.01 -6.79 -10.57
C PHE A 206 27.38 -7.42 -11.83
N PRO A 207 26.08 -7.17 -12.14
CA PRO A 207 25.10 -6.37 -11.38
C PRO A 207 24.33 -7.16 -10.31
N LEU A 208 24.61 -8.46 -10.10
CA LEU A 208 23.88 -9.32 -9.17
C LEU A 208 23.80 -8.77 -7.73
N MET A 209 24.87 -8.17 -7.25
CA MET A 209 24.94 -7.60 -5.90
C MET A 209 23.98 -6.43 -5.65
N LEU A 210 23.37 -5.86 -6.69
CA LEU A 210 22.31 -4.86 -6.55
C LEU A 210 20.93 -5.49 -6.34
N PHE A 211 20.73 -6.73 -6.79
CA PHE A 211 19.39 -7.34 -6.90
C PHE A 211 19.26 -8.69 -6.17
N GLY A 212 20.34 -9.19 -5.57
CA GLY A 212 20.33 -10.41 -4.79
C GLY A 212 21.45 -10.48 -3.79
N THR A 213 21.48 -11.56 -3.00
CA THR A 213 22.49 -11.81 -1.96
C THR A 213 22.92 -13.27 -2.02
N ARG A 214 24.15 -13.57 -1.57
CA ARG A 214 24.63 -14.95 -1.40
C ARG A 214 24.14 -15.52 -0.08
N MET A 215 23.42 -16.63 -0.13
CA MET A 215 23.00 -17.36 1.08
C MET A 215 23.19 -18.86 0.92
N SER A 216 23.36 -19.55 2.04
CA SER A 216 23.45 -21.01 2.01
C SER A 216 22.12 -21.63 1.60
N ILE A 217 22.15 -22.80 0.95
CA ILE A 217 20.92 -23.51 0.57
C ILE A 217 20.02 -23.75 1.80
N LYS A 218 20.60 -24.14 2.93
CA LYS A 218 19.86 -24.37 4.20
C LYS A 218 19.11 -23.14 4.72
N GLU A 219 19.62 -21.94 4.43
CA GLU A 219 18.96 -20.68 4.77
C GLU A 219 17.93 -20.28 3.71
N ALA A 220 18.23 -20.53 2.44
CA ALA A 220 17.34 -20.26 1.32
C ALA A 220 16.03 -21.06 1.42
N GLU A 221 16.12 -22.34 1.79
CA GLU A 221 14.96 -23.21 2.02
C GLU A 221 14.01 -22.68 3.11
N LYS A 222 14.53 -21.92 4.09
CA LYS A 222 13.76 -21.37 5.22
C LYS A 222 13.23 -19.96 4.95
N LYS A 223 13.63 -19.32 3.85
CA LYS A 223 13.34 -17.92 3.56
C LYS A 223 12.60 -17.79 2.23
N HIS A 224 11.77 -16.76 2.12
CA HIS A 224 11.07 -16.45 0.89
C HIS A 224 12.00 -15.73 -0.10
N VAL A 225 12.67 -16.52 -0.94
CA VAL A 225 13.65 -16.02 -1.92
C VAL A 225 13.38 -16.61 -3.30
N TRP A 226 13.84 -15.92 -4.35
CA TRP A 226 13.92 -16.48 -5.69
C TRP A 226 15.36 -16.83 -6.03
N PRO A 227 15.65 -18.06 -6.50
CA PRO A 227 17.00 -18.42 -6.91
C PRO A 227 17.38 -17.68 -8.20
N MET A 228 18.51 -16.98 -8.16
CA MET A 228 19.08 -16.35 -9.35
C MET A 228 20.01 -17.32 -10.09
N GLU A 229 20.57 -18.31 -9.40
CA GLU A 229 21.35 -19.39 -10.00
C GLU A 229 20.50 -20.65 -10.09
N ARG A 230 20.51 -21.32 -11.24
CA ARG A 230 19.75 -22.54 -11.51
C ARG A 230 20.55 -23.48 -12.41
N VAL A 231 20.29 -24.78 -12.30
CA VAL A 231 20.87 -25.77 -13.21
C VAL A 231 19.94 -25.95 -14.40
N VAL A 232 20.42 -25.64 -15.60
CA VAL A 232 19.71 -25.86 -16.88
C VAL A 232 20.65 -26.64 -17.79
N ASP A 233 20.19 -27.80 -18.28
CA ASP A 233 21.00 -28.72 -19.09
C ASP A 233 22.31 -29.16 -18.41
N GLY A 234 22.29 -29.35 -17.08
CA GLY A 234 23.49 -29.71 -16.31
C GLY A 234 24.49 -28.57 -16.09
N MET A 235 24.19 -27.35 -16.54
CA MET A 235 25.02 -26.16 -16.34
C MET A 235 24.36 -25.15 -15.40
N VAL A 236 25.15 -24.57 -14.49
CA VAL A 236 24.68 -23.48 -13.62
C VAL A 236 24.55 -22.21 -14.45
N ARG A 237 23.32 -21.76 -14.67
CA ARG A 237 23.00 -20.48 -15.31
C ARG A 237 22.56 -19.46 -14.26
N THR A 238 22.95 -18.21 -14.50
CA THR A 238 22.59 -17.08 -13.65
C THR A 238 21.58 -16.19 -14.38
N VAL A 239 20.46 -15.92 -13.73
CA VAL A 239 19.37 -15.06 -14.20
C VAL A 239 19.23 -13.89 -13.23
N LEU A 240 19.28 -12.66 -13.75
CA LEU A 240 19.24 -11.45 -12.92
C LEU A 240 17.85 -11.18 -12.33
N PHE A 241 16.81 -11.47 -13.10
CA PHE A 241 15.41 -11.29 -12.72
C PHE A 241 14.68 -12.63 -12.87
N PRO A 242 14.73 -13.50 -11.84
CA PRO A 242 13.97 -14.75 -11.86
C PRO A 242 12.47 -14.45 -11.93
N ARG A 243 11.72 -15.31 -12.61
CA ARG A 243 10.27 -15.17 -12.71
C ARG A 243 9.59 -15.62 -11.43
N SER A 244 8.30 -15.30 -11.27
CA SER A 244 7.55 -15.63 -10.05
C SER A 244 7.20 -17.13 -9.94
N ASP A 245 7.04 -17.79 -11.08
CA ASP A 245 6.72 -19.22 -11.30
C ASP A 245 7.95 -20.13 -11.28
N ASP A 246 9.14 -19.55 -11.28
CA ASP A 246 10.41 -20.24 -11.25
C ASP A 246 10.56 -21.02 -9.91
N GLU A 247 10.22 -22.31 -9.91
CA GLU A 247 10.41 -23.22 -8.76
C GLU A 247 11.88 -23.47 -8.45
N ALA A 248 12.26 -23.37 -7.17
CA ALA A 248 13.65 -23.48 -6.77
C ALA A 248 14.08 -24.94 -6.66
N ASP A 249 14.93 -25.38 -7.59
CA ASP A 249 15.58 -26.68 -7.51
C ASP A 249 16.90 -26.58 -6.73
N TRP A 250 16.78 -26.59 -5.41
CA TRP A 250 17.91 -26.48 -4.50
C TRP A 250 18.79 -27.74 -4.51
N ASP A 251 18.21 -28.90 -4.82
CA ASP A 251 18.94 -30.17 -4.85
C ASP A 251 19.85 -30.25 -6.07
N ALA A 252 19.38 -29.83 -7.25
CA ALA A 252 20.24 -29.73 -8.44
C ALA A 252 21.41 -28.76 -8.23
N LEU A 253 21.18 -27.63 -7.56
CA LEU A 253 22.26 -26.69 -7.20
C LEU A 253 23.28 -27.32 -6.23
N ARG A 254 22.81 -28.13 -5.28
CA ARG A 254 23.66 -28.86 -4.34
C ARG A 254 24.50 -29.92 -5.08
N GLU A 255 23.89 -30.67 -5.99
CA GLU A 255 24.58 -31.66 -6.83
C GLU A 255 25.61 -31.03 -7.78
N ALA A 256 25.34 -29.82 -8.25
CA ALA A 256 26.28 -29.02 -9.05
C ALA A 256 27.41 -28.37 -8.22
N GLY A 257 27.46 -28.60 -6.89
CA GLY A 257 28.50 -28.08 -6.00
C GLY A 257 28.33 -26.61 -5.59
N VAL A 258 27.12 -26.05 -5.71
CA VAL A 258 26.82 -24.66 -5.35
C VAL A 258 26.24 -24.58 -3.94
N ASP A 259 27.09 -24.43 -2.92
CA ASP A 259 26.62 -24.36 -1.52
C ASP A 259 25.93 -23.05 -1.14
N ARG A 260 26.31 -21.94 -1.80
CA ARG A 260 25.80 -20.59 -1.53
C ARG A 260 25.29 -19.91 -2.80
N PRO A 261 24.13 -20.28 -3.37
CA PRO A 261 23.65 -19.64 -4.59
C PRO A 261 23.36 -18.15 -4.40
N TRP A 262 23.40 -17.38 -5.49
CA TRP A 262 22.79 -16.05 -5.53
C TRP A 262 21.27 -16.17 -5.52
N VAL A 263 20.61 -15.40 -4.66
CA VAL A 263 19.15 -15.36 -4.58
C VAL A 263 18.64 -13.94 -4.38
N THR A 264 17.45 -13.66 -4.88
CA THR A 264 16.74 -12.38 -4.68
C THR A 264 15.74 -12.53 -3.53
N PRO A 265 15.88 -11.77 -2.43
CA PRO A 265 14.87 -11.73 -1.38
C PRO A 265 13.54 -11.21 -1.91
N LYS A 266 12.43 -11.87 -1.57
CA LYS A 266 11.08 -11.38 -1.91
C LYS A 266 10.68 -10.28 -0.93
N VAL A 267 11.16 -9.06 -1.14
CA VAL A 267 10.76 -7.90 -0.33
C VAL A 267 9.33 -7.53 -0.68
N PRO A 268 8.37 -7.62 0.26
CA PRO A 268 7.01 -7.16 -0.01
C PRO A 268 6.94 -5.63 -0.08
N PHE A 269 6.18 -5.12 -1.05
CA PHE A 269 5.99 -3.68 -1.25
C PHE A 269 5.25 -3.01 -0.09
N LEU A 270 4.53 -3.78 0.73
CA LEU A 270 3.93 -3.29 1.95
C LEU A 270 4.95 -2.70 2.94
N ILE A 271 6.21 -3.14 2.94
CA ILE A 271 7.26 -2.58 3.81
C ILE A 271 7.61 -1.13 3.42
N PRO A 272 8.04 -0.83 2.18
CA PRO A 272 8.29 0.55 1.78
C PRO A 272 7.01 1.39 1.85
N LEU A 273 5.83 0.82 1.62
CA LEU A 273 4.56 1.53 1.80
C LEU A 273 4.30 1.93 3.27
N THR A 274 4.58 1.04 4.23
CA THR A 274 4.49 1.36 5.67
C THR A 274 5.45 2.47 6.06
N LEU A 275 6.69 2.44 5.54
CA LEU A 275 7.67 3.51 5.78
C LEU A 275 7.27 4.82 5.09
N ALA A 276 6.54 4.73 3.97
CA ALA A 276 6.06 5.89 3.23
C ALA A 276 5.06 6.72 4.02
N VAL A 277 4.30 6.15 4.96
CA VAL A 277 3.36 6.92 5.80
C VAL A 277 4.08 7.98 6.63
N PRO A 278 4.99 7.64 7.59
CA PRO A 278 5.74 8.64 8.33
C PRO A 278 6.64 9.48 7.42
N PHE A 279 7.21 8.90 6.36
CA PHE A 279 8.00 9.67 5.40
C PHE A 279 7.18 10.78 4.73
N SER A 280 5.94 10.49 4.31
CA SER A 280 5.05 11.47 3.68
C SER A 280 4.60 12.55 4.66
N LEU A 281 4.42 12.20 5.94
CA LEU A 281 4.10 13.17 6.99
C LEU A 281 5.28 14.12 7.28
N LEU A 282 6.51 13.62 7.21
CA LEU A 282 7.71 14.38 7.55
C LEU A 282 8.24 15.23 6.39
N LEU A 283 8.21 14.70 5.16
CA LEU A 283 8.81 15.34 3.98
C LEU A 283 7.78 15.89 2.99
N GLY A 284 6.50 15.52 3.11
CA GLY A 284 5.47 15.92 2.17
C GLY A 284 5.68 15.32 0.78
N ASN A 285 5.52 16.16 -0.25
CA ASN A 285 5.53 15.76 -1.65
C ASN A 285 6.93 15.79 -2.28
N LEU A 286 7.72 14.74 -2.06
CA LEU A 286 9.07 14.65 -2.62
C LEU A 286 9.07 14.64 -4.16
N LEU A 287 8.04 14.07 -4.78
CA LEU A 287 7.94 13.98 -6.24
C LEU A 287 7.87 15.38 -6.88
N LEU A 288 6.99 16.25 -6.37
CA LEU A 288 6.85 17.62 -6.87
C LEU A 288 8.14 18.43 -6.66
N TYR A 289 8.75 18.31 -5.48
CA TYR A 289 10.06 18.92 -5.22
C TYR A 289 11.13 18.49 -6.22
N LEU A 290 11.24 17.18 -6.51
CA LEU A 290 12.18 16.66 -7.50
C LEU A 290 11.86 17.13 -8.93
N MET A 291 10.59 17.43 -9.21
CA MET A 291 10.15 17.99 -10.49
C MET A 291 10.33 19.52 -10.57
N GLY A 292 10.81 20.16 -9.50
CA GLY A 292 11.07 21.61 -9.44
C GLY A 292 9.81 22.46 -9.26
N ALA A 293 8.74 21.87 -8.73
CA ALA A 293 7.50 22.57 -8.37
C ALA A 293 7.52 23.04 -6.91
#